data_AF-A0A956AYD0-F1
#
_entry.id   AF-A0A956AYD0-F1
#
_cell.length_a   1.000
_cell.length_b   1.000
_cell.length_c   1.000
_cell.angle_alpha   90.00
_cell.angle_beta   90.00
_cell.angle_gamma   90.00
#
_symmetry.space_group_name_H-M   'P 1'
#
loop_
_entity.id
_entity.type
_entity.pdbx_description
1 polymer ?
#
loop_
_entity_poly.entity_id
_entity_poly.type
_entity_poly.pdbx_seq_one_letter_code
_entity_poly.pdbx_strand_id
1 'polypeptide(L)'
;RGGNCELTVPDERVEHNGVVILGYTDLPSRLATTASTLYGNNLVHLIKDMGGAEGWKVDLDDVVVRGSLVTHQGEITWPPPKIENPSPPPPKAVEAPVKAAAAKAPAKKKSGTRSAAVGIVLALAWLGARFGMEGSADPATLGFLQHLTVFALAVFVGWQVIWSVTAALHTPLMSVTNAISGIIIVGGMFQLRSGASAASMGLAVVAVLLAMINVAGGFLVTQRMLKMFRRDAG
;
A
#
# COMPACT_ATOMS: atom_id res chain seq x y z
N ARG A 1 -18.37 2.03 27.88
CA ARG A 1 -17.50 0.83 27.94
C ARG A 1 -16.35 1.16 28.90
N GLY A 2 -16.07 0.31 29.89
CA GLY A 2 -15.25 0.62 31.09
C GLY A 2 -13.72 0.50 30.97
N GLY A 3 -13.13 0.67 29.78
CA GLY A 3 -11.67 0.61 29.57
C GLY A 3 -11.08 -0.82 29.55
N ASN A 4 -9.96 -1.00 28.84
CA ASN A 4 -9.25 -2.29 28.75
C ASN A 4 -8.17 -2.47 29.82
N CYS A 5 -7.84 -1.42 30.58
CA CYS A 5 -6.82 -1.44 31.62
C CYS A 5 -7.46 -0.95 32.93
N GLU A 6 -7.20 -1.69 34.02
CA GLU A 6 -7.79 -1.44 35.35
C GLU A 6 -7.45 -0.05 35.89
N LEU A 7 -6.29 0.49 35.50
CA LEU A 7 -5.79 1.80 35.91
C LEU A 7 -6.23 2.93 34.95
N THR A 8 -7.01 2.63 33.91
CA THR A 8 -7.50 3.66 32.98
C THR A 8 -8.58 4.50 33.64
N VAL A 9 -8.31 5.78 33.80
CA VAL A 9 -9.31 6.79 34.15
C VAL A 9 -9.77 7.48 32.87
N PRO A 10 -11.08 7.47 32.54
CA PRO A 10 -11.60 8.16 31.36
C PRO A 10 -11.20 9.64 31.32
N ASP A 11 -10.80 10.11 30.14
CA ASP A 11 -10.42 11.50 29.85
C ASP A 11 -9.17 12.03 30.55
N GLU A 12 -8.42 11.16 31.24
CA GLU A 12 -7.21 11.55 31.97
C GLU A 12 -5.93 10.93 31.41
N ARG A 13 -4.82 11.61 31.67
CA ARG A 13 -3.47 11.08 31.55
C ARG A 13 -2.99 10.73 32.95
N VAL A 14 -2.93 9.44 33.25
CA VAL A 14 -2.48 8.92 34.54
C VAL A 14 -1.05 8.43 34.41
N GLU A 15 -0.23 8.63 35.44
CA GLU A 15 1.10 8.05 35.53
C GLU A 15 1.15 7.08 36.72
N HIS A 16 1.62 5.86 36.48
CA HIS A 16 1.74 4.83 37.50
C HIS A 16 3.06 4.09 37.34
N ASN A 17 3.92 4.12 38.35
CA ASN A 17 5.25 3.49 38.36
C ASN A 17 6.11 3.85 37.13
N GLY A 18 6.08 5.11 36.69
CA GLY A 18 6.82 5.60 35.52
C GLY A 18 6.20 5.24 34.16
N VAL A 19 5.03 4.62 34.14
CA VAL A 19 4.26 4.32 32.91
C VAL A 19 3.12 5.32 32.78
N VAL A 20 3.02 5.94 31.59
CA VAL A 20 1.97 6.90 31.25
C VAL A 20 0.81 6.16 30.57
N ILE A 21 -0.39 6.31 31.11
CA ILE A 21 -1.63 5.71 30.64
C ILE A 21 -2.55 6.82 30.14
N LEU A 22 -3.02 6.72 28.88
CA LEU A 22 -3.91 7.70 28.26
C LEU A 22 -5.34 7.14 28.17
N GLY A 23 -6.28 7.80 28.82
CA GLY A 23 -7.69 7.38 28.88
C GLY A 23 -8.67 8.25 28.07
N TYR A 24 -8.18 9.10 27.16
CA TYR A 24 -9.02 10.01 26.39
C TYR A 24 -10.13 9.29 25.63
N THR A 25 -11.38 9.69 25.84
CA THR A 25 -12.55 9.11 25.17
C THR A 25 -12.88 9.81 23.84
N ASP A 26 -12.25 10.95 23.59
CA ASP A 26 -12.49 11.86 22.47
C ASP A 26 -11.38 11.82 21.40
N LEU A 27 -10.67 10.70 21.24
CA LEU A 27 -9.55 10.59 20.31
C LEU A 27 -9.85 11.11 18.88
N PRO A 28 -11.03 10.88 18.26
CA PRO A 28 -11.35 11.47 16.96
C PRO A 28 -11.32 13.01 16.95
N SER A 29 -11.75 13.65 18.05
CA SER A 29 -11.78 15.12 18.18
C SER A 29 -10.39 15.75 18.15
N ARG A 30 -9.36 14.99 18.55
CA ARG A 30 -7.95 15.43 18.54
C ARG A 30 -7.33 15.41 17.14
N LEU A 31 -8.03 14.82 16.16
CA LEU A 31 -7.72 14.87 14.73
C LEU A 31 -8.92 15.43 13.94
N ALA A 32 -9.47 16.55 14.43
CA ALA A 32 -10.75 17.10 13.96
C ALA A 32 -10.87 17.21 12.44
N THR A 33 -9.85 17.71 11.73
CA THR A 33 -9.89 17.84 10.26
C THR A 33 -10.09 16.49 9.58
N THR A 34 -9.30 15.48 9.95
CA THR A 34 -9.39 14.13 9.38
C THR A 34 -10.70 13.44 9.76
N ALA A 35 -11.10 13.54 11.03
CA ALA A 35 -12.36 12.98 11.51
C ALA A 35 -13.56 13.57 10.76
N SER A 36 -13.59 14.88 10.57
CA SER A 36 -14.63 15.58 9.81
C SER A 36 -14.64 15.18 8.33
N THR A 37 -13.47 15.06 7.68
CA THR A 37 -13.41 14.61 6.28
C THR A 37 -13.94 13.18 6.13
N LEU A 38 -13.52 12.25 7.00
CA LEU A 38 -13.98 10.86 6.94
C LEU A 38 -15.47 10.72 7.24
N TYR A 39 -15.95 11.41 8.29
CA TYR A 39 -17.37 11.42 8.63
C TYR A 39 -18.23 12.07 7.53
N GLY A 40 -17.78 13.20 6.98
CA GLY A 40 -18.44 13.87 5.86
C GLY A 40 -18.51 13.00 4.62
N ASN A 41 -17.44 12.28 4.29
CA ASN A 41 -17.45 11.32 3.18
C ASN A 41 -18.47 10.19 3.42
N ASN A 42 -18.55 9.64 4.63
CA ASN A 42 -19.55 8.63 4.97
C ASN A 42 -20.98 9.17 4.79
N LEU A 43 -21.24 10.41 5.19
CA LEU A 43 -22.54 11.04 5.00
C LEU A 43 -22.87 11.27 3.51
N VAL A 44 -21.90 11.70 2.72
CA VAL A 44 -22.06 11.85 1.26
C VAL A 44 -22.39 10.50 0.61
N HIS A 45 -21.72 9.43 1.03
CA HIS A 45 -22.01 8.09 0.53
C HIS A 45 -23.41 7.62 0.91
N LEU A 46 -23.82 7.81 2.17
CA LEU A 46 -25.18 7.49 2.61
C LEU A 46 -26.25 8.25 1.80
N ILE A 47 -26.07 9.55 1.58
CA ILE A 47 -27.00 10.36 0.79
C ILE A 47 -27.03 9.91 -0.68
N LYS A 48 -25.88 9.51 -1.25
CA LYS A 48 -25.81 8.95 -2.61
C LYS A 48 -26.58 7.63 -2.71
N ASP A 49 -26.44 6.74 -1.74
CA ASP A 49 -27.17 5.48 -1.70
C ASP A 49 -28.69 5.71 -1.58
N MET A 50 -29.10 6.78 -0.89
CA MET A 50 -30.49 7.24 -0.81
C MET A 50 -30.99 7.98 -2.07
N GLY A 51 -30.24 7.97 -3.18
CA GLY A 51 -30.66 8.55 -4.46
C GLY A 51 -30.12 9.96 -4.77
N GLY A 52 -29.23 10.49 -3.93
CA GLY A 52 -28.50 11.73 -4.20
C GLY A 52 -29.39 12.97 -4.32
N ALA A 53 -28.98 13.95 -5.14
CA ALA A 53 -29.66 15.23 -5.26
C ALA A 53 -30.94 15.20 -6.12
N GLU A 54 -31.02 14.31 -7.11
CA GLU A 54 -32.11 14.28 -8.09
C GLU A 54 -33.22 13.27 -7.73
N GLY A 55 -32.89 12.23 -6.97
CA GLY A 55 -33.78 11.09 -6.72
C GLY A 55 -33.84 10.68 -5.25
N TRP A 56 -33.67 11.62 -4.32
CA TRP A 56 -33.68 11.34 -2.88
C TRP A 56 -34.96 10.59 -2.47
N LYS A 57 -34.78 9.40 -1.89
CA LYS A 57 -35.86 8.59 -1.32
C LYS A 57 -35.37 7.83 -0.09
N VAL A 58 -36.24 7.69 0.90
CA VAL A 58 -36.04 6.78 2.03
C VAL A 58 -36.65 5.44 1.65
N ASP A 59 -35.80 4.51 1.20
CA ASP A 59 -36.22 3.16 0.84
C ASP A 59 -36.23 2.26 2.08
N LEU A 60 -37.42 1.82 2.53
CA LEU A 60 -37.56 0.96 3.71
C LEU A 60 -37.24 -0.51 3.40
N ASP A 61 -37.16 -0.88 2.13
CA ASP A 61 -36.76 -2.23 1.69
C ASP A 61 -35.23 -2.37 1.60
N ASP A 62 -34.50 -1.25 1.51
CA ASP A 62 -33.05 -1.25 1.58
C ASP A 62 -32.57 -1.55 3.00
N VAL A 63 -31.83 -2.65 3.17
CA VAL A 63 -31.35 -3.13 4.46
C VAL A 63 -30.42 -2.15 5.19
N VAL A 64 -29.65 -1.34 4.45
CA VAL A 64 -28.71 -0.36 4.99
C VAL A 64 -29.48 0.87 5.46
N VAL A 65 -30.42 1.37 4.65
CA VAL A 65 -31.28 2.51 5.00
C VAL A 65 -32.19 2.14 6.18
N ARG A 66 -32.88 1.00 6.10
CA ARG A 66 -33.75 0.50 7.17
C ARG A 66 -32.99 0.19 8.46
N GLY A 67 -31.76 -0.32 8.34
CA GLY A 67 -30.87 -0.61 9.47
C GLY A 67 -30.35 0.64 10.18
N SER A 68 -30.10 1.71 9.42
CA SER A 68 -29.59 2.99 9.94
C SER A 68 -30.72 3.89 10.49
N LEU A 69 -31.96 3.64 10.09
CA LEU A 69 -33.11 4.48 10.40
C LEU A 69 -33.77 4.12 11.75
N VAL A 70 -33.64 5.03 12.72
CA VAL A 70 -34.16 4.89 14.10
C VAL A 70 -35.61 5.39 14.24
N THR A 71 -35.97 6.41 13.45
CA THR A 71 -37.31 7.00 13.42
C THR A 71 -37.72 7.37 12.00
N HIS A 72 -38.99 7.17 11.63
CA HIS A 72 -39.56 7.63 10.37
C HIS A 72 -40.94 8.24 10.62
N GLN A 73 -41.18 9.46 10.14
CA GLN A 73 -42.47 10.15 10.24
C GLN A 73 -43.05 10.25 11.67
N GLY A 74 -42.19 10.39 12.68
CA GLY A 74 -42.59 10.51 14.08
C GLY A 74 -42.79 9.18 14.81
N GLU A 75 -42.68 8.04 14.10
CA GLU A 75 -42.71 6.71 14.70
C GLU A 75 -41.30 6.15 14.88
N ILE A 76 -41.09 5.41 15.98
CA ILE A 76 -39.83 4.72 16.27
C ILE A 76 -39.79 3.44 15.45
N THR A 77 -38.78 3.31 14.59
CA THR A 77 -38.56 2.15 13.70
C THR A 77 -37.45 1.23 14.22
N TRP A 78 -36.81 1.56 15.34
CA TRP A 78 -35.86 0.68 16.02
C TRP A 78 -36.61 -0.32 16.92
N PRO A 79 -36.21 -1.61 16.98
CA PRO A 79 -35.05 -2.23 16.34
C PRO A 79 -35.27 -2.55 14.86
N PRO A 80 -34.20 -2.56 14.04
CA PRO A 80 -34.31 -2.98 12.64
C PRO A 80 -34.66 -4.48 12.56
N PRO A 81 -35.37 -4.91 11.49
CA PRO A 81 -35.63 -6.31 11.25
C PRO A 81 -34.31 -7.09 11.19
N LYS A 82 -34.34 -8.33 11.68
CA LYS A 82 -33.17 -9.20 11.67
C LYS A 82 -32.81 -9.45 10.21
N ILE A 83 -31.64 -8.95 9.79
CA ILE A 83 -31.11 -9.24 8.47
C ILE A 83 -30.91 -10.74 8.43
N GLU A 84 -31.63 -11.44 7.57
CA GLU A 84 -31.26 -12.81 7.21
C GLU A 84 -29.89 -12.69 6.59
N ASN A 85 -28.86 -13.05 7.36
CA ASN A 85 -27.49 -13.03 6.88
C ASN A 85 -27.50 -13.79 5.54
N PRO A 86 -27.16 -13.15 4.41
CA PRO A 86 -26.75 -13.95 3.29
C PRO A 86 -25.63 -14.84 3.84
N SER A 87 -25.74 -16.15 3.62
CA SER A 87 -24.68 -17.11 3.94
C SER A 87 -23.34 -16.44 3.64
N PRO A 88 -22.34 -16.49 4.55
CA PRO A 88 -21.05 -15.90 4.29
C PRO A 88 -20.70 -16.29 2.87
N PRO A 89 -20.50 -15.32 1.94
CA PRO A 89 -20.28 -15.67 0.56
C PRO A 89 -19.18 -16.74 0.59
N PRO A 90 -19.42 -17.92 -0.01
CA PRO A 90 -18.40 -18.98 -0.02
C PRO A 90 -17.11 -18.28 -0.39
N PRO A 91 -16.03 -18.45 0.40
CA PRO A 91 -14.88 -17.56 0.38
C PRO A 91 -14.59 -17.27 -1.07
N LYS A 92 -14.90 -16.05 -1.51
CA LYS A 92 -14.65 -15.67 -2.90
C LYS A 92 -13.16 -15.85 -3.00
N ALA A 93 -12.72 -16.92 -3.68
CA ALA A 93 -11.38 -17.00 -4.21
C ALA A 93 -11.16 -15.61 -4.80
N VAL A 94 -10.15 -14.90 -4.29
CA VAL A 94 -9.96 -13.47 -4.54
C VAL A 94 -10.04 -13.24 -6.04
N GLU A 95 -11.23 -12.90 -6.52
CA GLU A 95 -11.43 -12.44 -7.87
C GLU A 95 -10.94 -11.01 -7.81
N ALA A 96 -9.89 -10.77 -8.59
CA ALA A 96 -9.37 -9.45 -8.90
C ALA A 96 -10.54 -8.45 -9.08
N PRO A 97 -10.38 -7.20 -8.61
CA PRO A 97 -11.49 -6.28 -8.40
C PRO A 97 -12.40 -6.17 -9.63
N VAL A 98 -13.70 -6.37 -9.39
CA VAL A 98 -14.74 -6.24 -10.41
C VAL A 98 -14.71 -4.81 -10.96
N LYS A 99 -14.52 -4.74 -12.28
CA LYS A 99 -14.90 -3.65 -13.17
C LYS A 99 -15.92 -2.68 -12.57
N ALA A 100 -15.53 -1.42 -12.53
CA ALA A 100 -16.45 -0.29 -12.55
C ALA A 100 -17.52 -0.47 -13.65
N ALA A 101 -18.70 0.07 -13.35
CA ALA A 101 -19.89 0.10 -14.18
C ALA A 101 -19.62 0.30 -15.69
N ALA A 102 -20.25 -0.58 -16.48
CA ALA A 102 -20.70 -0.42 -17.86
C ALA A 102 -19.95 0.62 -18.74
N ALA A 103 -18.72 0.30 -19.14
CA ALA A 103 -18.27 0.66 -20.49
C ALA A 103 -18.80 -0.43 -21.45
N LYS A 104 -19.51 0.00 -22.51
CA LYS A 104 -19.96 -0.85 -23.63
C LYS A 104 -18.90 -1.88 -23.97
N ALA A 105 -19.29 -3.15 -24.06
CA ALA A 105 -18.40 -4.25 -24.40
C ALA A 105 -17.55 -3.90 -25.64
N PRO A 106 -16.21 -3.90 -25.57
CA PRO A 106 -15.42 -3.94 -26.79
C PRO A 106 -15.54 -5.37 -27.33
N ALA A 107 -16.01 -5.45 -28.57
CA ALA A 107 -16.14 -6.69 -29.32
C ALA A 107 -14.87 -7.55 -29.20
N LYS A 108 -15.06 -8.86 -29.05
CA LYS A 108 -14.00 -9.88 -29.14
C LYS A 108 -13.15 -9.62 -30.39
N LYS A 109 -11.92 -9.11 -30.22
CA LYS A 109 -10.89 -9.14 -31.26
C LYS A 109 -9.72 -10.01 -30.79
N LYS A 110 -9.56 -11.15 -31.48
CA LYS A 110 -8.39 -12.03 -31.43
C LYS A 110 -7.11 -11.19 -31.53
N SER A 111 -6.35 -11.06 -30.44
CA SER A 111 -5.05 -10.35 -30.48
C SER A 111 -3.96 -10.98 -29.60
N GLY A 112 -4.11 -12.24 -29.18
CA GLY A 112 -3.06 -12.95 -28.43
C GLY A 112 -1.76 -13.16 -29.24
N THR A 113 -1.83 -13.17 -30.57
CA THR A 113 -0.66 -13.37 -31.43
C THR A 113 0.12 -12.08 -31.70
N ARG A 114 -0.52 -10.90 -31.63
CA ARG A 114 0.13 -9.62 -31.95
C ARG A 114 0.94 -9.06 -30.78
N SER A 115 0.48 -9.21 -29.54
CA SER A 115 1.27 -8.79 -28.36
C SER A 115 2.49 -9.68 -28.14
N ALA A 116 2.35 -11.00 -28.36
CA ALA A 116 3.46 -11.95 -28.35
C ALA A 116 4.45 -11.68 -29.48
N ALA A 117 3.97 -11.41 -30.70
CA ALA A 117 4.84 -11.06 -31.83
C ALA A 117 5.58 -9.73 -31.61
N VAL A 118 4.93 -8.71 -31.03
CA VAL A 118 5.60 -7.44 -30.69
C VAL A 118 6.66 -7.65 -29.62
N GLY A 119 6.38 -8.46 -28.58
CA GLY A 119 7.38 -8.81 -27.57
C GLY A 119 8.59 -9.55 -28.15
N ILE A 120 8.36 -10.50 -29.05
CA ILE A 120 9.42 -11.25 -29.74
C ILE A 120 10.23 -10.33 -30.67
N VAL A 121 9.58 -9.44 -31.42
CA VAL A 121 10.27 -8.47 -32.29
C VAL A 121 11.11 -7.49 -31.47
N LEU A 122 10.62 -7.00 -30.34
CA LEU A 122 11.39 -6.15 -29.43
C LEU A 122 12.57 -6.89 -28.81
N ALA A 123 12.39 -8.15 -28.42
CA ALA A 123 13.47 -8.99 -27.89
C ALA A 123 14.54 -9.30 -28.95
N LEU A 124 14.13 -9.58 -30.20
CA LEU A 124 15.04 -9.81 -31.32
C LEU A 124 15.75 -8.52 -31.77
N ALA A 125 15.06 -7.37 -31.76
CA ALA A 125 15.67 -6.07 -32.02
C ALA A 125 16.68 -5.69 -30.93
N TRP A 126 16.36 -5.97 -29.67
CA TRP A 126 17.29 -5.79 -28.55
C TRP A 126 18.51 -6.72 -28.67
N LEU A 127 18.31 -8.00 -29.00
CA LEU A 127 19.39 -8.96 -29.21
C LEU A 127 20.26 -8.58 -30.42
N GLY A 128 19.65 -8.10 -31.50
CA GLY A 128 20.32 -7.56 -32.68
C GLY A 128 21.12 -6.29 -32.40
N ALA A 129 20.60 -5.37 -31.57
CA ALA A 129 21.35 -4.21 -31.10
C ALA A 129 22.51 -4.61 -30.16
N ARG A 130 22.34 -5.67 -29.37
CA ARG A 130 23.34 -6.13 -28.39
C ARG A 130 24.48 -6.95 -29.00
N PHE A 131 24.19 -7.77 -30.01
CA PHE A 131 25.14 -8.72 -30.60
C PHE A 131 25.37 -8.51 -32.12
N GLY A 132 24.50 -7.77 -32.82
CA GLY A 132 24.60 -7.52 -34.26
C GLY A 132 25.28 -6.21 -34.65
N MET A 133 25.61 -5.35 -33.68
CA MET A 133 26.43 -4.14 -33.87
C MET A 133 27.89 -4.40 -33.48
N GLU A 134 28.49 -5.46 -34.03
CA GLU A 134 29.94 -5.61 -33.96
C GLU A 134 30.59 -4.55 -34.88
N GLY A 135 31.13 -3.50 -34.27
CA GLY A 135 32.07 -2.57 -34.92
C GLY A 135 31.62 -1.12 -35.15
N SER A 136 30.40 -0.70 -34.76
CA SER A 136 29.90 0.67 -35.04
C SER A 136 29.31 1.44 -33.86
N ALA A 137 29.11 0.80 -32.70
CA ALA A 137 28.66 1.49 -31.49
C ALA A 137 29.85 1.90 -30.61
N ASP A 138 29.86 3.17 -30.20
CA ASP A 138 30.80 3.71 -29.20
C ASP A 138 30.73 2.86 -27.91
N PRO A 139 31.86 2.43 -27.31
CA PRO A 139 31.90 1.69 -26.05
C PRO A 139 31.02 2.25 -24.93
N ALA A 140 30.86 3.58 -24.86
CA ALA A 140 29.96 4.21 -23.89
C ALA A 140 28.48 3.89 -24.16
N THR A 141 28.08 3.82 -25.43
CA THR A 141 26.73 3.45 -25.85
C THR A 141 26.44 1.98 -25.53
N LEU A 142 27.39 1.07 -25.77
CA LEU A 142 27.25 -0.34 -25.37
C LEU A 142 27.11 -0.50 -23.85
N GLY A 143 27.91 0.25 -23.07
CA GLY A 143 27.82 0.25 -21.60
C GLY A 143 26.48 0.76 -21.10
N PHE A 144 26.00 1.87 -21.67
CA PHE A 144 24.68 2.42 -21.35
C PHE A 144 23.54 1.44 -21.69
N LEU A 145 23.54 0.86 -22.89
CA LEU A 145 22.55 -0.14 -23.30
C LEU A 145 22.55 -1.36 -22.38
N GLN A 146 23.73 -1.80 -21.93
CA GLN A 146 23.85 -2.88 -20.95
C GLN A 146 23.21 -2.50 -19.60
N HIS A 147 23.51 -1.33 -19.05
CA HIS A 147 22.89 -0.87 -17.80
C HIS A 147 21.38 -0.69 -17.92
N LEU A 148 20.91 -0.14 -19.03
CA LEU A 148 19.49 0.03 -19.33
C LEU A 148 18.76 -1.32 -19.41
N THR A 149 19.41 -2.33 -20.01
CA THR A 149 18.86 -3.69 -20.06
C THR A 149 18.75 -4.29 -18.67
N VAL A 150 19.83 -4.24 -17.88
CA VAL A 150 19.84 -4.78 -16.51
C VAL A 150 18.76 -4.09 -15.68
N PHE A 151 18.59 -2.77 -15.82
CA PHE A 151 17.52 -2.01 -15.18
C PHE A 151 16.13 -2.51 -15.60
N ALA A 152 15.86 -2.65 -16.90
CA ALA A 152 14.56 -3.11 -17.40
C ALA A 152 14.21 -4.53 -16.92
N LEU A 153 15.18 -5.46 -16.96
CA LEU A 153 15.00 -6.82 -16.45
C LEU A 153 14.81 -6.83 -14.93
N ALA A 154 15.56 -6.01 -14.18
CA ALA A 154 15.40 -5.89 -12.73
C ALA A 154 14.03 -5.34 -12.33
N VAL A 155 13.45 -4.40 -13.10
CA VAL A 155 12.07 -3.91 -12.88
C VAL A 155 11.06 -5.03 -13.09
N PHE A 156 11.20 -5.83 -14.15
CA PHE A 156 10.32 -6.98 -14.41
C PHE A 156 10.40 -8.02 -13.29
N VAL A 157 11.63 -8.37 -12.85
CA VAL A 157 11.85 -9.28 -11.72
C VAL A 157 11.25 -8.70 -10.44
N GLY A 158 11.48 -7.41 -10.15
CA GLY A 158 10.93 -6.74 -8.98
C GLY A 158 9.41 -6.76 -8.94
N TRP A 159 8.76 -6.51 -10.08
CA TRP A 159 7.31 -6.62 -10.22
C TRP A 159 6.82 -8.05 -9.92
N GLN A 160 7.45 -9.08 -10.50
CA GLN A 160 7.08 -10.48 -10.29
C GLN A 160 7.26 -10.90 -8.83
N VAL A 161 8.35 -10.47 -8.17
CA VAL A 161 8.65 -10.79 -6.78
C VAL A 161 7.62 -10.16 -5.84
N ILE A 162 7.31 -8.87 -6.01
CA ILE A 162 6.34 -8.16 -5.15
C ILE A 162 4.94 -8.76 -5.30
N TRP A 163 4.53 -9.12 -6.52
CA TRP A 163 3.22 -9.73 -6.77
C TRP A 163 3.05 -11.11 -6.13
N SER A 164 4.16 -11.80 -5.83
CA SER A 164 4.15 -13.14 -5.21
C SER A 164 4.08 -13.13 -3.67
N VAL A 165 4.02 -11.96 -3.04
CA VAL A 165 3.99 -11.84 -1.57
C VAL A 165 2.55 -11.98 -1.04
N THR A 166 2.38 -12.71 0.06
CA THR A 166 1.08 -12.85 0.73
C THR A 166 0.65 -11.53 1.38
N ALA A 167 -0.65 -11.22 1.38
CA ALA A 167 -1.20 -9.97 1.95
C ALA A 167 -0.77 -9.69 3.40
N ALA A 168 -0.62 -10.73 4.23
CA ALA A 168 -0.17 -10.62 5.62
C ALA A 168 1.26 -10.05 5.77
N LEU A 169 2.07 -10.12 4.71
CA LEU A 169 3.46 -9.68 4.71
C LEU A 169 3.67 -8.31 4.05
N HIS A 170 2.61 -7.61 3.61
CA HIS A 170 2.77 -6.30 2.96
C HIS A 170 3.43 -5.26 3.85
N THR A 171 3.09 -5.22 5.15
CA THR A 171 3.68 -4.28 6.11
C THR A 171 5.16 -4.62 6.40
N PRO A 172 5.54 -5.87 6.70
CA PRO A 172 6.95 -6.27 6.74
C PRO A 172 7.70 -5.99 5.43
N LEU A 173 7.07 -6.22 4.28
CA LEU A 173 7.66 -5.96 2.96
C LEU A 173 7.98 -4.49 2.76
N MET A 174 7.10 -3.58 3.18
CA MET A 174 7.35 -2.14 3.16
C MET A 174 8.55 -1.74 4.03
N SER A 175 8.73 -2.38 5.18
CA SER A 175 9.91 -2.16 6.03
C SER A 175 11.20 -2.68 5.38
N VAL A 176 11.15 -3.83 4.71
CA VAL A 176 12.29 -4.39 3.97
C VAL A 176 12.68 -3.52 2.80
N THR A 177 11.73 -3.02 2.01
CA THR A 177 12.05 -2.15 0.87
C THR A 177 12.68 -0.84 1.33
N ASN A 178 12.29 -0.31 2.50
CA ASN A 178 12.97 0.82 3.12
C ASN A 178 14.44 0.46 3.48
N ALA A 179 14.68 -0.69 4.11
CA ALA A 179 16.04 -1.16 4.40
C ALA A 179 16.91 -1.32 3.13
N ILE A 180 16.35 -1.92 2.07
CA ILE A 180 17.03 -2.13 0.78
C ILE A 180 17.36 -0.80 0.10
N SER A 181 16.52 0.22 0.24
CA SER A 181 16.81 1.57 -0.29
C SER A 181 18.11 2.18 0.28
N GLY A 182 18.61 1.65 1.40
CA GLY A 182 19.92 1.95 1.97
C GLY A 182 21.12 1.60 1.07
N ILE A 183 20.91 0.98 -0.10
CA ILE A 183 21.94 0.73 -1.12
C ILE A 183 22.70 2.00 -1.56
N ILE A 184 22.12 3.19 -1.32
CA ILE A 184 22.78 4.49 -1.48
C ILE A 184 24.15 4.55 -0.76
N ILE A 185 24.36 3.73 0.28
CA ILE A 185 25.65 3.57 0.95
C ILE A 185 26.80 3.27 -0.03
N VAL A 186 26.54 2.47 -1.08
CA VAL A 186 27.56 2.12 -2.09
C VAL A 186 28.03 3.35 -2.84
N GLY A 187 27.10 4.25 -3.18
CA GLY A 187 27.43 5.54 -3.82
C GLY A 187 28.26 6.43 -2.91
N GLY A 188 27.89 6.53 -1.64
CA GLY A 188 28.65 7.28 -0.64
C GLY A 188 30.06 6.73 -0.42
N MET A 189 30.20 5.41 -0.30
CA MET A 189 31.50 4.74 -0.16
C MET A 189 32.40 4.94 -1.39
N PHE A 190 31.83 4.88 -2.59
CA PHE A 190 32.57 5.15 -3.83
C PHE A 190 33.07 6.61 -3.88
N GLN A 191 32.25 7.57 -3.45
CA GLN A 191 32.61 8.98 -3.39
C GLN A 191 33.70 9.28 -2.35
N LEU A 192 33.76 8.54 -1.25
CA LEU A 192 34.85 8.66 -0.27
C LEU A 192 36.20 8.25 -0.84
N ARG A 193 36.22 7.30 -1.77
CA ARG A 193 37.44 6.82 -2.44
C ARG A 193 37.89 7.71 -3.59
N SER A 194 37.00 8.52 -4.17
CA SER A 194 37.27 9.25 -5.42
C SER A 194 38.20 10.46 -5.27
N GLY A 195 38.61 10.84 -4.04
CA GLY A 195 39.55 11.94 -3.81
C GLY A 195 39.01 13.33 -4.17
N ALA A 196 37.69 13.49 -4.19
CA ALA A 196 37.01 14.72 -4.56
C ALA A 196 37.14 15.83 -3.49
N SER A 197 36.60 17.02 -3.78
CA SER A 197 36.71 18.21 -2.90
C SER A 197 36.27 17.93 -1.47
N ALA A 198 36.82 18.67 -0.49
CA ALA A 198 36.48 18.52 0.92
C ALA A 198 34.96 18.59 1.20
N ALA A 199 34.23 19.44 0.45
CA ALA A 199 32.77 19.53 0.53
C ALA A 199 32.07 18.25 0.07
N SER A 200 32.48 17.66 -1.06
CA SER A 200 31.90 16.41 -1.56
C SER A 200 32.21 15.22 -0.65
N MET A 201 33.39 15.23 -0.01
CA MET A 201 33.78 14.22 0.97
C MET A 201 32.94 14.32 2.24
N GLY A 202 32.69 15.54 2.73
CA GLY A 202 31.77 15.78 3.84
C GLY A 202 30.35 15.28 3.56
N LEU A 203 29.82 15.57 2.37
CA LEU A 203 28.51 15.06 1.94
C LEU A 203 28.49 13.53 1.83
N ALA A 204 29.57 12.91 1.36
CA ALA A 204 29.68 11.46 1.26
C ALA A 204 29.66 10.78 2.64
N VAL A 205 30.36 11.35 3.64
CA VAL A 205 30.30 10.87 5.03
C VAL A 205 28.88 10.94 5.58
N VAL A 206 28.19 12.07 5.38
CA VAL A 206 26.79 12.23 5.82
C VAL A 206 25.88 11.24 5.12
N ALA A 207 26.04 11.05 3.81
CA ALA A 207 25.25 10.09 3.03
C ALA A 207 25.43 8.66 3.54
N VAL A 208 26.67 8.23 3.84
CA VAL A 208 26.96 6.91 4.42
C VAL A 208 26.32 6.76 5.80
N LEU A 209 26.42 7.78 6.66
CA LEU A 209 25.83 7.76 7.99
C LEU A 209 24.30 7.61 7.93
N LEU A 210 23.63 8.42 7.11
CA LEU A 210 22.18 8.35 6.94
C LEU A 210 21.73 7.03 6.30
N ALA A 211 22.49 6.52 5.32
CA ALA A 211 22.22 5.22 4.71
C ALA A 211 22.35 4.08 5.75
N MET A 212 23.36 4.13 6.62
CA MET A 212 23.53 3.14 7.70
C MET A 212 22.37 3.16 8.70
N ILE A 213 21.85 4.35 9.06
CA ILE A 213 20.65 4.46 9.91
C ILE A 213 19.45 3.78 9.23
N ASN A 214 19.27 4.00 7.92
CA ASN A 214 18.18 3.39 7.16
C ASN A 214 18.30 1.85 7.11
N VAL A 215 19.50 1.34 6.79
CA VAL A 215 19.77 -0.11 6.76
C VAL A 215 19.52 -0.73 8.14
N ALA A 216 20.14 -0.20 9.20
CA ALA A 216 20.05 -0.76 10.54
C ALA A 216 18.62 -0.67 11.09
N GLY A 217 17.98 0.49 10.98
CA GLY A 217 16.61 0.70 11.43
C GLY A 217 15.60 -0.15 10.66
N GLY A 218 15.70 -0.18 9.33
CA GLY A 218 14.83 -0.96 8.47
C GLY A 218 14.90 -2.47 8.74
N PHE A 219 16.10 -3.03 8.89
CA PHE A 219 16.24 -4.45 9.22
C PHE A 219 15.80 -4.79 10.66
N LEU A 220 16.08 -3.93 11.64
CA LEU A 220 15.66 -4.14 13.03
C LEU A 220 14.12 -4.14 13.17
N VAL A 221 13.45 -3.18 12.52
CA VAL A 221 11.98 -3.12 12.51
C VAL A 221 11.38 -4.32 11.79
N THR A 222 11.92 -4.67 10.62
CA THR A 222 11.51 -5.87 9.88
C THR A 222 11.63 -7.12 10.76
N GLN A 223 12.77 -7.30 11.44
CA GLN A 223 12.99 -8.47 12.29
C GLN A 223 11.98 -8.55 13.44
N ARG A 224 11.66 -7.41 14.08
CA ARG A 224 10.62 -7.34 15.11
C ARG A 224 9.24 -7.71 14.56
N MET A 225 8.90 -7.21 13.36
CA MET A 225 7.64 -7.53 12.69
C MET A 225 7.54 -9.03 12.37
N LEU A 226 8.57 -9.61 11.76
CA LEU A 226 8.58 -11.03 11.39
C LEU A 226 8.58 -11.96 12.62
N LYS A 227 9.20 -11.54 13.73
CA LYS A 227 9.20 -12.32 14.98
C LYS A 227 7.79 -12.53 15.54
N MET A 228 6.88 -11.57 15.34
CA MET A 228 5.48 -11.67 15.80
C MET A 228 4.66 -12.72 15.02
N PHE A 229 5.13 -13.17 13.85
CA PHE A 229 4.48 -14.23 13.07
C PHE A 229 4.97 -15.64 13.42
N ARG A 230 6.02 -15.76 14.26
CA ARG A 230 6.50 -17.07 14.72
C ARG A 230 5.55 -17.54 15.83
N ARG A 231 4.96 -18.72 15.65
CA ARG A 231 4.27 -19.42 16.73
C ARG A 231 5.33 -19.96 17.68
N ASP A 232 5.14 -19.78 18.98
CA ASP A 232 6.00 -20.43 19.97
C ASP A 232 5.86 -21.94 19.78
N ALA A 233 6.99 -22.61 19.53
CA ALA A 233 7.03 -24.07 19.53
C ALA A 233 6.81 -24.52 20.98
N GLY A 234 5.58 -24.93 21.28
CA GLY A 234 5.26 -25.73 22.46
C GLY A 234 5.80 -27.14 22.31
#